data_AF-A0AAU4A298-F1
#
_entry.id   AF-A0AAU4A298-F1
#
_cell.length_a   1.000
_cell.length_b   1.000
_cell.length_c   1.000
_cell.angle_alpha   90.00
_cell.angle_beta   90.00
_cell.angle_gamma   90.00
#
_symmetry.space_group_name_H-M   'P 1'
#
loop_
_entity.id
_entity.type
_entity.pdbx_description
1 polymer ?
#
loop_
_entity_poly.entity_id
_entity_poly.type
_entity_poly.pdbx_seq_one_letter_code
_entity_poly.pdbx_strand_id
1 'polypeptide(L)'
;MSIGQIHDSYRRQVDRIQTNRAYSNHAKQVLAAKAWTQAAQQLEQLRQSELAQLASRREQLNRKMFGSTGTADPSTVLARRDAADRAAAIDNPRIAAATLERAERDGDRTLAQAVAAHANTYGWTEVVDQYAATTPAFAEAAKEWNSLPGTGDDFWETKHGLQFILAKPGEIARLDDSQARALAAEDIEAA
;
A
#
# COMPACT_ATOMS: atom_id res chain seq x y z
N MET A 1 14.32 9.44 5.30
CA MET A 1 13.95 10.42 6.35
C MET A 1 12.59 9.98 6.89
N SER A 2 12.41 9.88 8.20
CA SER A 2 11.12 9.47 8.79
C SER A 2 10.16 10.66 8.90
N ILE A 3 8.86 10.40 9.09
CA ILE A 3 7.82 11.41 9.36
C ILE A 3 8.26 12.34 10.50
N GLY A 4 8.71 11.78 11.62
CA GLY A 4 9.18 12.55 12.78
C GLY A 4 10.35 13.48 12.44
N GLN A 5 11.32 13.01 11.63
CA GLN A 5 12.44 13.83 11.19
C GLN A 5 11.99 15.00 10.30
N ILE A 6 11.00 14.80 9.42
CA ILE A 6 10.44 15.86 8.59
C ILE A 6 9.73 16.89 9.48
N HIS A 7 8.88 16.44 10.42
CA HIS A 7 8.17 17.32 11.35
C HIS A 7 9.13 18.14 12.23
N ASP A 8 10.16 17.51 12.76
CA ASP A 8 11.18 18.18 13.58
C ASP A 8 11.99 19.19 12.77
N SER A 9 12.37 18.84 11.54
CA SER A 9 13.09 19.75 10.63
C SER A 9 12.24 20.97 10.29
N TYR A 10 10.97 20.74 9.95
CA TYR A 10 10.00 21.78 9.65
C TYR A 10 9.78 22.72 10.84
N ARG A 11 9.52 22.18 12.05
CA ARG A 11 9.36 22.99 13.26
C ARG A 11 10.57 23.90 13.51
N ARG A 12 11.79 23.36 13.44
CA ARG A 12 13.01 24.15 13.58
C ARG A 12 13.19 25.21 12.49
N GLN A 13 12.69 24.98 11.28
CA GLN A 13 12.73 25.99 10.22
C GLN A 13 11.76 27.14 10.52
N VAL A 14 10.52 26.81 10.87
CA VAL A 14 9.49 27.80 11.25
C VAL A 14 9.96 28.64 12.43
N ASP A 15 10.47 28.01 13.50
CA ASP A 15 10.95 28.73 14.69
C ASP A 15 12.06 29.74 14.35
N ARG A 16 12.99 29.37 13.46
CA ARG A 16 14.05 30.26 12.98
C ARG A 16 13.50 31.44 12.16
N ILE A 17 12.52 31.18 11.30
CA ILE A 17 11.87 32.24 10.49
C ILE A 17 11.15 33.23 11.40
N GLN A 18 10.42 32.73 12.40
CA GLN A 18 9.64 33.52 13.34
C GLN A 18 10.51 34.42 14.22
N THR A 19 11.57 33.85 14.79
CA THR A 19 12.46 34.54 15.74
C THR A 19 13.46 35.48 15.08
N ASN A 20 13.71 35.34 13.78
CA ASN A 20 14.63 36.23 13.08
C ASN A 20 14.03 37.62 12.89
N ARG A 21 14.68 38.64 13.45
CA ARG A 21 14.26 40.05 13.38
C ARG A 21 14.69 40.73 12.08
N ALA A 22 15.60 40.14 11.31
CA ALA A 22 16.06 40.69 10.04
C ALA A 22 15.02 40.51 8.91
N TYR A 23 14.03 39.63 9.10
CA TYR A 23 13.00 39.39 8.09
C TYR A 23 11.81 40.34 8.26
N SER A 24 11.39 40.95 7.15
CA SER A 24 10.10 41.64 7.04
C SER A 24 8.94 40.64 7.22
N ASN A 25 7.73 41.16 7.48
CA ASN A 25 6.55 40.30 7.59
C ASN A 25 6.29 39.49 6.32
N HIS A 26 6.45 40.13 5.15
CA HIS A 26 6.31 39.45 3.87
C HIS A 26 7.39 38.37 3.67
N ALA A 27 8.65 38.67 3.97
CA ALA A 27 9.73 37.69 3.90
C ALA A 27 9.46 36.47 4.80
N LYS A 28 8.91 36.68 6.01
CA LYS A 28 8.50 35.57 6.90
C LYS A 28 7.39 34.73 6.29
N GLN A 29 6.41 35.34 5.65
CA GLN A 29 5.32 34.62 4.96
C GLN A 29 5.86 33.76 3.81
N VAL A 30 6.69 34.33 2.93
CA VAL A 30 7.31 33.59 1.80
C VAL A 30 8.19 32.44 2.31
N LEU A 31 9.03 32.69 3.31
CA LEU A 31 9.90 31.66 3.89
C LEU A 31 9.10 30.55 4.58
N ALA A 32 8.05 30.91 5.32
CA ALA A 32 7.17 29.93 5.96
C ALA A 32 6.42 29.09 4.92
N ALA A 33 5.95 29.71 3.83
CA ALA A 33 5.33 29.04 2.70
C ALA A 33 6.28 28.05 2.02
N LYS A 34 7.55 28.45 1.79
CA LYS A 34 8.60 27.59 1.24
C LYS A 34 8.87 26.38 2.16
N ALA A 35 9.06 26.63 3.45
CA ALA A 35 9.31 25.57 4.44
C ALA A 35 8.15 24.56 4.52
N TRP A 36 6.90 25.06 4.57
CA TRP A 36 5.71 24.21 4.60
C TRP A 36 5.57 23.40 3.31
N THR A 37 5.72 24.04 2.14
CA THR A 37 5.59 23.38 0.83
C THR A 37 6.60 22.25 0.66
N GLN A 38 7.87 22.51 1.04
CA GLN A 38 8.92 21.50 0.97
C GLN A 38 8.63 20.32 1.90
N ALA A 39 8.25 20.57 3.15
CA ALA A 39 7.94 19.52 4.11
C ALA A 39 6.69 18.71 3.70
N ALA A 40 5.65 19.39 3.20
CA ALA A 40 4.45 18.73 2.69
C ALA A 40 4.76 17.82 1.49
N GLN A 41 5.62 18.25 0.56
CA GLN A 41 6.07 17.42 -0.55
C GLN A 41 6.84 16.18 -0.08
N GLN A 42 7.73 16.33 0.92
CA GLN A 42 8.47 15.21 1.49
C GLN A 42 7.55 14.19 2.16
N LEU A 43 6.53 14.65 2.90
CA LEU A 43 5.53 13.79 3.53
C LEU A 43 4.69 13.05 2.49
N GLU A 44 4.26 13.74 1.44
CA GLU A 44 3.48 13.11 0.36
C GLU A 44 4.29 12.06 -0.40
N GLN A 45 5.56 12.33 -0.71
CA GLN A 45 6.46 11.34 -1.32
C GLN A 45 6.64 10.11 -0.42
N LEU A 46 6.79 10.32 0.88
CA LEU A 46 6.92 9.23 1.84
C LEU A 46 5.62 8.40 1.90
N ARG A 47 4.45 9.06 1.96
CA ARG A 47 3.14 8.40 1.91
C ARG A 47 2.98 7.53 0.67
N GLN A 48 3.27 8.09 -0.51
CA GLN A 48 3.19 7.34 -1.77
C GLN A 48 4.15 6.15 -1.78
N SER A 49 5.35 6.30 -1.23
CA SER A 49 6.32 5.20 -1.11
C SER A 49 5.80 4.09 -0.19
N GLU A 50 5.24 4.43 0.97
CA GLU A 50 4.68 3.44 1.90
C GLU A 50 3.49 2.69 1.28
N LEU A 51 2.59 3.40 0.60
CA LEU A 51 1.48 2.77 -0.13
C LEU A 51 1.97 1.87 -1.27
N ALA A 52 2.97 2.30 -2.03
CA ALA A 52 3.57 1.50 -3.09
C ALA A 52 4.25 0.24 -2.54
N GLN A 53 4.94 0.34 -1.40
CA GLN A 53 5.55 -0.81 -0.73
C GLN A 53 4.49 -1.80 -0.23
N LEU A 54 3.40 -1.30 0.36
CA LEU A 54 2.29 -2.13 0.81
C LEU A 54 1.63 -2.86 -0.38
N ALA A 55 1.34 -2.14 -1.47
CA ALA A 55 0.77 -2.72 -2.68
C ALA A 55 1.71 -3.76 -3.32
N SER A 56 3.01 -3.46 -3.40
CA SER A 56 4.02 -4.40 -3.88
C SER A 56 4.11 -5.65 -3.01
N ARG A 57 4.05 -5.50 -1.68
CA ARG A 57 4.09 -6.63 -0.76
C ARG A 57 2.85 -7.51 -0.90
N ARG A 58 1.68 -6.91 -1.02
CA ARG A 58 0.44 -7.63 -1.33
C ARG A 58 0.59 -8.42 -2.62
N GLU A 59 0.94 -7.76 -3.71
CA GLU A 59 1.09 -8.43 -5.00
C GLU A 59 2.10 -9.60 -4.95
N GLN A 60 3.21 -9.45 -4.22
CA GLN A 60 4.14 -10.55 -3.97
C GLN A 60 3.50 -11.72 -3.20
N LEU A 61 2.72 -11.44 -2.16
CA LEU A 61 2.02 -12.47 -1.39
C LEU A 61 0.91 -13.15 -2.19
N ASN A 62 0.16 -12.38 -2.99
CA ASN A 62 -0.83 -12.92 -3.91
C ASN A 62 -0.19 -13.91 -4.90
N ARG A 63 0.97 -13.54 -5.47
CA ARG A 63 1.74 -14.46 -6.32
C ARG A 63 2.29 -15.67 -5.59
N LYS A 64 2.66 -15.56 -4.32
CA LYS A 64 3.09 -16.72 -3.50
C LYS A 64 1.93 -17.66 -3.19
N MET A 65 0.72 -17.12 -3.00
CA MET A 65 -0.47 -17.91 -2.71
C MET A 65 -1.01 -18.60 -3.97
N PHE A 66 -1.20 -17.84 -5.07
CA PHE A 66 -1.95 -18.31 -6.24
C PHE A 66 -1.18 -18.26 -7.56
N GLY A 67 0.03 -17.69 -7.56
CA GLY A 67 0.86 -17.55 -8.75
C GLY A 67 1.94 -18.62 -8.88
N SER A 68 2.68 -18.53 -9.98
CA SER A 68 3.91 -19.29 -10.20
C SER A 68 5.14 -18.44 -9.86
N THR A 69 6.10 -19.00 -9.14
CA THR A 69 7.42 -18.38 -8.97
C THR A 69 8.39 -18.85 -10.06
N GLY A 70 9.05 -17.91 -10.76
CA GLY A 70 10.10 -18.21 -11.76
C GLY A 70 9.63 -18.22 -13.23
N THR A 71 10.54 -18.56 -14.14
CA THR A 71 10.27 -18.68 -15.58
C THR A 71 9.56 -20.01 -15.84
N ALA A 72 8.28 -19.97 -16.20
CA ALA A 72 7.52 -21.16 -16.56
C ALA A 72 7.83 -21.56 -18.01
N ASP A 73 8.11 -22.84 -18.24
CA ASP A 73 8.12 -23.39 -19.59
C ASP A 73 6.70 -23.37 -20.21
N PRO A 74 6.57 -23.45 -21.54
CA PRO A 74 5.28 -23.40 -22.20
C PRO A 74 4.28 -24.47 -21.74
N SER A 75 4.74 -25.67 -21.35
CA SER A 75 3.86 -26.75 -20.89
C SER A 75 3.25 -26.45 -19.52
N THR A 76 4.05 -25.86 -18.61
CA THR A 76 3.59 -25.38 -17.31
C THR A 76 2.58 -24.24 -17.44
N VAL A 77 2.74 -23.37 -18.45
CA VAL A 77 1.75 -22.32 -18.75
C VAL A 77 0.42 -22.92 -19.22
N LEU A 78 0.46 -23.91 -20.12
CA LEU A 78 -0.75 -24.57 -20.62
C LEU A 78 -1.48 -25.35 -19.53
N ALA A 79 -0.75 -26.11 -18.71
CA ALA A 79 -1.32 -26.86 -17.58
C ALA A 79 -2.01 -25.92 -16.57
N ARG A 80 -1.43 -24.75 -16.30
CA ARG A 80 -2.06 -23.73 -15.45
C ARG A 80 -3.33 -23.17 -16.05
N ARG A 81 -3.35 -22.91 -17.36
CA ARG A 81 -4.56 -22.43 -18.03
C ARG A 81 -5.67 -23.47 -17.96
N ASP A 82 -5.36 -24.72 -18.26
CA ASP A 82 -6.33 -25.82 -18.16
C ASP A 82 -6.88 -25.97 -16.74
N ALA A 83 -6.00 -25.96 -15.74
CA ALA A 83 -6.40 -26.00 -14.33
C ALA A 83 -7.30 -24.82 -13.94
N ALA A 84 -6.98 -23.61 -14.39
CA ALA A 84 -7.78 -22.41 -14.13
C ALA A 84 -9.15 -22.50 -14.82
N ASP A 85 -9.21 -22.92 -16.09
CA ASP A 85 -10.45 -23.11 -16.84
C ASP A 85 -11.34 -24.16 -16.16
N ARG A 86 -10.74 -25.25 -15.65
CA ARG A 86 -11.45 -26.29 -14.90
C ARG A 86 -11.96 -25.80 -13.55
N ALA A 87 -11.15 -25.03 -12.81
CA ALA A 87 -11.57 -24.46 -11.54
C ALA A 87 -12.70 -23.43 -11.72
N ALA A 88 -12.65 -22.62 -12.78
CA ALA A 88 -13.67 -21.62 -13.10
C ALA A 88 -15.06 -22.22 -13.37
N ALA A 89 -15.11 -23.49 -13.81
CA ALA A 89 -16.36 -24.21 -14.03
C ALA A 89 -17.01 -24.72 -12.72
N ILE A 90 -16.33 -24.62 -11.58
CA ILE A 90 -16.85 -25.04 -10.28
C ILE A 90 -17.71 -23.91 -9.71
N ASP A 91 -18.98 -24.17 -9.43
CA ASP A 91 -19.94 -23.19 -8.91
C ASP A 91 -20.35 -23.47 -7.45
N ASN A 92 -19.81 -24.55 -6.87
CA ASN A 92 -20.24 -25.06 -5.57
C ASN A 92 -19.04 -25.38 -4.66
N PRO A 93 -19.02 -24.90 -3.40
CA PRO A 93 -17.92 -25.14 -2.47
C PRO A 93 -17.69 -26.63 -2.16
N ARG A 94 -18.73 -27.48 -2.16
CA ARG A 94 -18.59 -28.93 -1.93
C ARG A 94 -17.88 -29.62 -3.10
N ILE A 95 -18.19 -29.20 -4.33
CA ILE A 95 -17.52 -29.72 -5.53
C ILE A 95 -16.06 -29.25 -5.53
N ALA A 96 -15.81 -28.00 -5.12
CA ALA A 96 -14.46 -27.47 -4.96
C ALA A 96 -13.64 -28.28 -3.94
N ALA A 97 -14.17 -28.53 -2.74
CA ALA A 97 -13.50 -29.34 -1.72
C ALA A 97 -13.16 -30.76 -2.21
N ALA A 98 -14.11 -31.44 -2.86
CA ALA A 98 -13.89 -32.78 -3.41
C ALA A 98 -12.86 -32.78 -4.56
N THR A 99 -12.87 -31.74 -5.39
CA THR A 99 -11.90 -31.58 -6.49
C THR A 99 -10.51 -31.30 -5.94
N LEU A 100 -10.41 -30.45 -4.91
CA LEU A 100 -9.16 -30.16 -4.20
C LEU A 100 -8.57 -31.43 -3.58
N GLU A 101 -9.36 -32.17 -2.80
CA GLU A 101 -8.92 -33.43 -2.16
C GLU A 101 -8.41 -34.43 -3.20
N ARG A 102 -9.10 -34.54 -4.34
CA ARG A 102 -8.65 -35.39 -5.44
C ARG A 102 -7.32 -34.90 -6.02
N ALA A 103 -7.20 -33.61 -6.33
CA ALA A 103 -5.97 -33.04 -6.87
C ALA A 103 -4.77 -33.25 -5.94
N GLU A 104 -4.98 -33.08 -4.63
CA GLU A 104 -3.96 -33.34 -3.60
C GLU A 104 -3.52 -34.81 -3.57
N ARG A 105 -4.48 -35.76 -3.61
CA ARG A 105 -4.18 -37.19 -3.67
C ARG A 105 -3.43 -37.59 -4.94
N ASP A 106 -3.77 -36.98 -6.07
CA ASP A 106 -3.16 -37.25 -7.37
C ASP A 106 -1.81 -36.51 -7.54
N GLY A 107 -1.44 -35.64 -6.59
CA GLY A 107 -0.23 -34.81 -6.66
C GLY A 107 -0.32 -33.67 -7.69
N ASP A 108 -1.52 -33.36 -8.20
CA ASP A 108 -1.78 -32.27 -9.14
C ASP A 108 -1.83 -30.92 -8.40
N ARG A 109 -0.64 -30.40 -8.10
CA ARG A 109 -0.47 -29.12 -7.41
C ARG A 109 -1.05 -27.95 -8.21
N THR A 110 -1.06 -28.05 -9.53
CA THR A 110 -1.54 -26.99 -10.42
C THR A 110 -3.05 -26.85 -10.31
N LEU A 111 -3.78 -27.98 -10.36
CA LEU A 111 -5.22 -27.98 -10.14
C LEU A 111 -5.60 -27.62 -8.72
N ALA A 112 -4.89 -28.15 -7.71
CA ALA A 112 -5.14 -27.81 -6.31
C ALA A 112 -5.03 -26.29 -6.05
N GLN A 113 -3.98 -25.66 -6.57
CA GLN A 113 -3.78 -24.22 -6.47
C GLN A 113 -4.88 -23.43 -7.20
N ALA A 114 -5.29 -23.86 -8.41
CA ALA A 114 -6.35 -23.20 -9.17
C ALA A 114 -7.71 -23.27 -8.45
N VAL A 115 -8.05 -24.42 -7.84
CA VAL A 115 -9.26 -24.59 -7.04
C VAL A 115 -9.22 -23.68 -5.80
N ALA A 116 -8.08 -23.60 -5.11
CA ALA A 116 -7.92 -22.72 -3.95
C ALA A 116 -8.04 -21.23 -4.33
N ALA A 117 -7.46 -20.81 -5.47
CA ALA A 117 -7.58 -19.45 -5.99
C ALA A 117 -9.03 -19.08 -6.32
N HIS A 118 -9.75 -20.00 -6.95
CA HIS A 118 -11.17 -19.84 -7.25
C HIS A 118 -12.01 -19.76 -5.98
N ALA A 119 -11.80 -20.68 -5.04
CA ALA A 119 -12.44 -20.67 -3.73
C ALA A 119 -12.23 -19.34 -2.98
N ASN A 120 -11.02 -18.79 -3.01
CA ASN A 120 -10.72 -17.49 -2.42
C ASN A 120 -11.54 -16.35 -3.05
N THR A 121 -11.70 -16.36 -4.37
CA THR A 121 -12.51 -15.36 -5.10
C THR A 121 -13.98 -15.39 -4.67
N TYR A 122 -14.53 -16.57 -4.36
CA TYR A 122 -15.92 -16.76 -3.94
C TYR A 122 -16.14 -16.79 -2.41
N GLY A 123 -15.07 -16.61 -1.62
CA GLY A 123 -15.15 -16.64 -0.16
C GLY A 123 -15.46 -18.02 0.42
N TRP A 124 -15.08 -19.11 -0.26
CA TRP A 124 -15.25 -20.48 0.24
C TRP A 124 -14.13 -20.83 1.21
N THR A 125 -14.20 -20.28 2.42
CA THR A 125 -13.13 -20.35 3.42
C THR A 125 -12.73 -21.78 3.77
N GLU A 126 -13.69 -22.71 3.88
CA GLU A 126 -13.41 -24.12 4.18
C GLU A 126 -12.47 -24.78 3.15
N VAL A 127 -12.61 -24.45 1.87
CA VAL A 127 -11.77 -24.98 0.78
C VAL A 127 -10.37 -24.37 0.82
N VAL A 128 -10.29 -23.07 1.11
CA VAL A 128 -9.02 -22.35 1.26
C VAL A 128 -8.25 -22.87 2.48
N ASP A 129 -8.93 -23.10 3.60
CA ASP A 129 -8.37 -23.65 4.83
C ASP A 129 -7.87 -25.08 4.63
N GLN A 130 -8.62 -25.91 3.88
CA GLN A 130 -8.18 -27.24 3.48
C GLN A 130 -6.86 -27.19 2.70
N TYR A 131 -6.75 -26.32 1.70
CA TYR A 131 -5.51 -26.17 0.92
C TYR A 131 -4.34 -25.64 1.77
N ALA A 132 -4.63 -24.71 2.69
CA ALA A 132 -3.62 -24.17 3.60
C ALA A 132 -3.05 -25.25 4.54
N ALA A 133 -3.88 -26.20 4.97
CA ALA A 133 -3.47 -27.29 5.85
C ALA A 133 -2.41 -28.23 5.23
N THR A 134 -2.41 -28.37 3.90
CA THR A 134 -1.49 -29.24 3.15
C THR A 134 -0.34 -28.46 2.49
N THR A 135 -0.44 -27.12 2.42
CA THR A 135 0.51 -26.25 1.72
C THR A 135 1.09 -25.18 2.66
N PRO A 136 2.16 -25.48 3.44
CA PRO A 136 2.71 -24.56 4.44
C PRO A 136 3.13 -23.20 3.88
N ALA A 137 3.71 -23.16 2.67
CA ALA A 137 4.11 -21.91 2.03
C ALA A 137 2.90 -20.99 1.73
N PHE A 138 1.76 -21.59 1.38
CA PHE A 138 0.50 -20.88 1.20
C PHE A 138 0.01 -20.33 2.54
N ALA A 139 -0.04 -21.18 3.57
CA ALA A 139 -0.51 -20.79 4.90
C ALA A 139 0.29 -19.61 5.48
N GLU A 140 1.63 -19.63 5.36
CA GLU A 140 2.48 -18.52 5.80
C GLU A 140 2.23 -17.23 5.00
N ALA A 141 2.07 -17.34 3.68
CA ALA A 141 1.75 -16.18 2.84
C ALA A 141 0.36 -15.60 3.14
N ALA A 142 -0.65 -16.45 3.38
CA ALA A 142 -2.00 -16.05 3.76
C ALA A 142 -2.02 -15.37 5.14
N LYS A 143 -1.29 -15.92 6.11
CA LYS A 143 -1.13 -15.32 7.44
C LYS A 143 -0.50 -13.93 7.34
N GLU A 144 0.55 -13.78 6.55
CA GLU A 144 1.16 -12.47 6.32
C GLU A 144 0.21 -11.52 5.61
N TRP A 145 -0.48 -11.96 4.56
CA TRP A 145 -1.47 -11.16 3.84
C TRP A 145 -2.54 -10.60 4.79
N ASN A 146 -3.07 -11.44 5.67
CA ASN A 146 -4.08 -11.06 6.66
C ASN A 146 -3.54 -10.14 7.76
N SER A 147 -2.22 -10.10 7.97
CA SER A 147 -1.58 -9.14 8.88
C SER A 147 -1.38 -7.76 8.26
N LEU A 148 -1.48 -7.64 6.93
CA LEU A 148 -1.32 -6.36 6.24
C LEU A 148 -2.61 -5.53 6.32
N PRO A 149 -2.54 -4.21 6.59
CA PRO A 149 -3.72 -3.36 6.69
C PRO A 149 -4.46 -3.23 5.36
N GLY A 150 -5.76 -3.50 5.30
CA GLY A 150 -6.55 -3.46 4.06
C GLY A 150 -6.47 -2.11 3.34
N THR A 151 -6.23 -2.08 2.03
CA THR A 151 -6.34 -0.86 1.18
C THR A 151 -7.80 -0.47 0.88
N GLY A 152 -8.70 -0.87 1.77
CA GLY A 152 -10.12 -0.49 1.81
C GLY A 152 -10.63 -0.55 3.25
N ASP A 153 -9.71 -0.61 4.22
CA ASP A 153 -10.01 -0.41 5.63
C ASP A 153 -9.95 1.10 5.88
N ASP A 154 -11.12 1.75 5.78
CA ASP A 154 -11.30 3.19 5.98
C ASP A 154 -10.63 3.70 7.27
N PHE A 155 -10.64 2.87 8.32
CA PHE A 155 -10.04 3.23 9.60
C PHE A 155 -8.52 3.28 9.54
N TRP A 156 -7.91 2.27 8.91
CA TRP A 156 -6.46 2.29 8.68
C TRP A 156 -6.06 3.44 7.77
N GLU A 157 -6.76 3.63 6.64
CA GLU A 157 -6.44 4.70 5.69
C GLU A 157 -6.53 6.08 6.33
N THR A 158 -7.56 6.29 7.16
CA THR A 158 -7.70 7.54 7.92
C THR A 158 -6.53 7.73 8.89
N LYS A 159 -6.22 6.72 9.72
CA LYS A 159 -5.09 6.81 10.68
C LYS A 159 -3.74 7.00 9.98
N HIS A 160 -3.53 6.31 8.87
CA HIS A 160 -2.34 6.40 8.05
C HIS A 160 -2.24 7.76 7.34
N GLY A 161 -3.37 8.37 6.95
CA GLY A 161 -3.38 9.72 6.39
C GLY A 161 -3.02 10.79 7.44
N LEU A 162 -3.57 10.66 8.66
CA LEU A 162 -3.37 11.64 9.74
C LEU A 162 -1.90 11.86 10.11
N GLN A 163 -1.04 10.84 10.00
CA GLN A 163 0.39 10.98 10.29
C GLN A 163 1.16 11.84 9.27
N PHE A 164 0.61 12.08 8.08
CA PHE A 164 1.22 12.93 7.05
C PHE A 164 0.66 14.36 7.03
N ILE A 165 -0.26 14.69 7.95
CA ILE A 165 -0.81 16.03 8.05
C ILE A 165 0.22 16.97 8.67
N LEU A 166 0.48 18.08 7.97
CA LEU A 166 1.36 19.13 8.43
C LEU A 166 0.57 20.42 8.69
N ALA A 167 0.57 20.86 9.94
CA ALA A 167 -0.06 22.13 10.32
C ALA A 167 0.70 23.31 9.68
N LYS A 168 -0.06 24.23 9.08
CA LYS A 168 0.47 25.52 8.60
C LYS A 168 0.89 26.38 9.80
N PRO A 169 2.02 27.11 9.69
CA PRO A 169 2.45 28.05 10.71
C PRO A 169 1.60 29.33 10.65
N GLY A 170 1.61 30.11 11.72
CA GLY A 170 0.72 31.29 11.88
C GLY A 170 0.81 32.31 10.74
N GLU A 171 1.98 32.45 10.13
CA GLU A 171 2.27 33.36 9.02
C GLU A 171 1.40 33.11 7.79
N ILE A 172 1.05 31.84 7.54
CA ILE A 172 0.28 31.40 6.36
C ILE A 172 -0.96 30.59 6.75
N ALA A 173 -1.34 30.57 8.03
CA ALA A 173 -2.45 29.75 8.53
C ALA A 173 -3.80 30.08 7.88
N ARG A 174 -3.96 31.30 7.36
CA ARG A 174 -5.17 31.76 6.65
C ARG A 174 -5.16 31.41 5.17
N LEU A 175 -4.03 30.99 4.62
CA LEU A 175 -3.90 30.66 3.20
C LEU A 175 -4.36 29.22 2.97
N ASP A 176 -5.07 28.99 1.87
CA ASP A 176 -5.28 27.64 1.38
C ASP A 176 -3.97 27.02 0.82
N ASP A 177 -4.00 25.74 0.47
CA ASP A 177 -2.80 25.03 0.00
C ASP A 177 -2.27 25.57 -1.33
N SER A 178 -3.16 26.05 -2.21
CA SER A 178 -2.78 26.60 -3.51
C SER A 178 -2.13 27.97 -3.35
N GLN A 179 -2.68 28.81 -2.49
CA GLN A 179 -2.15 30.13 -2.13
C GLN A 179 -0.79 30.00 -1.43
N ALA A 180 -0.65 29.07 -0.49
CA ALA A 180 0.63 28.80 0.16
C ALA A 180 1.70 28.35 -0.85
N ARG A 181 1.36 27.50 -1.82
CA ARG A 181 2.29 27.09 -2.88
C ARG A 181 2.64 28.22 -3.85
N ALA A 182 1.68 29.07 -4.19
CA ALA A 182 1.93 30.25 -5.01
C ALA A 182 2.89 31.22 -4.30
N LEU A 183 2.62 31.52 -3.03
CA LEU A 183 3.50 32.35 -2.19
C LEU A 183 4.90 31.73 -2.01
N ALA A 184 4.99 30.40 -1.93
CA ALA A 184 6.26 29.71 -1.86
C ALA A 184 7.09 29.84 -3.15
N ALA A 185 6.48 30.15 -4.28
CA ALA A 185 7.16 30.38 -5.55
C ALA A 185 7.68 31.82 -5.72
N GLU A 186 7.30 32.75 -4.82
CA GLU A 186 7.74 34.14 -4.87
C GLU A 186 9.21 34.30 -4.43
N ASP A 187 9.86 35.32 -4.98
CA ASP A 187 11.20 35.73 -4.57
C ASP A 187 11.16 36.74 -3.42
N ILE A 188 12.10 36.60 -2.49
CA ILE A 188 12.14 37.41 -1.25
C ILE A 188 12.54 38.86 -1.55
N GLU A 189 13.21 39.11 -2.68
CA GLU A 189 13.74 40.43 -3.07
C GLU A 189 12.67 41.39 -3.64
N ALA A 190 11.43 40.93 -3.86
CA ALA A 190 10.38 41.73 -4.49
C ALA A 190 9.57 42.64 -3.54
N ALA A 191 9.97 42.81 -2.27
CA ALA A 191 9.22 43.59 -1.26
C ALA A 191 10.08 44.52 -0.40
#